data_AF-A0A2S7QJI5-F1
#
_entry.id   AF-A0A2S7QJI5-F1
#
_cell.length_a   1.000
_cell.length_b   1.000
_cell.length_c   1.000
_cell.angle_alpha   90.00
_cell.angle_beta   90.00
_cell.angle_gamma   90.00
#
_symmetry.space_group_name_H-M   'P 1'
#
loop_
_entity.id
_entity.type
_entity.pdbx_description
1 polymer ?
#
loop_
_entity_poly.entity_id
_entity_poly.type
_entity_poly.pdbx_seq_one_letter_code
_entity_poly.pdbx_strand_id
1 'polypeptide(L)'
;MPYMAICIFAAWISDPVNHLVGRRGTIFIAAIFSVLAPLGMAGSQTYGQLMACRVLLGIGMGLKEVTVPVFSAENSPAIIRGGLVMSWQVWTAFGIFLGTCANLVFVDTGKMAWRLQFGSAFVPAVPLVLGIWFCPESPRWLLSKGKVAKAYRSLLRLRNSPLQAARDLYSIQAQLEYEKLLLEQSGLAKNGNMFTRFVELFTVPRLRRATQASGIVMIGQQMCGINIIAFYSSTIFKNAGATNIGALLASFGFGAINFIAAWPAVWTIDTFGRRTLLLFTFPQMFWTLLAAGLCYFIPTESKAHLGMVAFFIYLFDIAYSPGEGPVPFTYSAEVFPLSHREIGMSWAVATNNFWASVLSLTLPSMLAAMKPQGVFGFYAGLNLVAFALIFSFLPETKQRTLEELDYVFAVPTRTHAKFQYTQQLPWWIRRYILRRPNEPEPNLYKFEDEVWVENEEEKTQGISTSIDVGHDKEIV
;
A
#
# COMPACT_ATOMS: atom_id res chain seq x y z
N MET A 1 -20.01 4.71 5.02
CA MET A 1 -20.11 5.99 5.75
C MET A 1 -18.74 6.64 5.96
N PRO A 2 -17.85 6.20 6.88
CA PRO A 2 -16.55 6.87 7.08
C PRO A 2 -15.70 6.89 5.79
N TYR A 3 -15.67 5.79 5.03
CA TYR A 3 -15.01 5.71 3.72
C TYR A 3 -15.51 6.76 2.69
N MET A 4 -16.79 7.19 2.77
CA MET A 4 -17.31 8.24 1.87
C MET A 4 -16.78 9.61 2.28
N ALA A 5 -16.70 9.87 3.60
CA ALA A 5 -16.05 11.07 4.11
C ALA A 5 -14.54 11.09 3.78
N ILE A 6 -13.85 9.95 3.85
CA ILE A 6 -12.44 9.85 3.43
C ILE A 6 -12.32 10.16 1.92
N CYS A 7 -13.12 9.54 1.07
CA CYS A 7 -13.14 9.82 -0.38
C CYS A 7 -13.36 11.30 -0.69
N ILE A 8 -14.30 11.96 0.00
CA ILE A 8 -14.69 13.35 -0.26
C ILE A 8 -13.70 14.36 0.36
N PHE A 9 -13.07 14.05 1.50
CA PHE A 9 -12.24 15.01 2.23
C PHE A 9 -10.72 14.76 2.12
N ALA A 10 -10.25 13.52 1.98
CA ALA A 10 -8.81 13.24 1.85
C ALA A 10 -8.22 13.84 0.57
N ALA A 11 -8.94 13.74 -0.56
CA ALA A 11 -8.53 14.30 -1.85
C ALA A 11 -8.30 15.82 -1.81
N TRP A 12 -9.09 16.56 -1.00
CA TRP A 12 -9.17 18.02 -1.06
C TRP A 12 -8.58 18.75 0.17
N ILE A 13 -8.53 18.10 1.33
CA ILE A 13 -8.03 18.70 2.58
C ILE A 13 -6.58 18.29 2.87
N SER A 14 -6.11 17.14 2.39
CA SER A 14 -4.80 16.60 2.79
C SER A 14 -3.61 17.44 2.31
N ASP A 15 -3.53 17.77 1.01
CA ASP A 15 -2.46 18.59 0.43
C ASP A 15 -2.36 20.00 1.08
N PRO A 16 -3.45 20.80 1.22
CA PRO A 16 -3.34 22.12 1.84
C PRO A 16 -3.00 22.07 3.34
N VAL A 17 -3.54 21.12 4.11
CA VAL A 17 -3.21 21.00 5.55
C VAL A 17 -1.74 20.55 5.73
N ASN A 18 -1.25 19.62 4.91
CA ASN A 18 0.17 19.26 4.91
C ASN A 18 1.08 20.42 4.48
N HIS A 19 0.67 21.19 3.46
CA HIS A 19 1.43 22.33 2.96
C HIS A 19 1.52 23.47 4.00
N LEU A 20 0.50 23.65 4.84
CA LEU A 20 0.44 24.69 5.89
C LEU A 20 1.07 24.24 7.22
N VAL A 21 0.66 23.09 7.75
CA VAL A 21 0.96 22.64 9.13
C VAL A 21 2.11 21.61 9.19
N GLY A 22 2.55 21.08 8.05
CA GLY A 22 3.57 20.03 7.96
C GLY A 22 3.01 18.62 8.20
N ARG A 23 3.84 17.60 7.96
CA ARG A 23 3.44 16.18 8.08
C ARG A 23 3.03 15.88 9.51
N ARG A 24 3.91 16.22 10.46
CA ARG A 24 3.71 15.96 11.89
C ARG A 24 2.49 16.72 12.44
N GLY A 25 2.30 17.97 12.02
CA GLY A 25 1.14 18.78 12.38
C GLY A 25 -0.18 18.21 11.85
N THR A 26 -0.19 17.73 10.61
CA THR A 26 -1.35 17.09 9.99
C THR A 26 -1.72 15.78 10.72
N ILE A 27 -0.72 14.97 11.09
CA ILE A 27 -0.94 13.74 11.88
C ILE A 27 -1.51 14.07 13.27
N PHE A 28 -1.07 15.15 13.93
CA PHE A 28 -1.62 15.59 15.22
C PHE A 28 -3.10 16.02 15.10
N ILE A 29 -3.46 16.79 14.06
CA ILE A 29 -4.86 17.17 13.79
C ILE A 29 -5.72 15.93 13.51
N ALA A 30 -5.22 15.01 12.68
CA ALA A 30 -5.87 13.73 12.39
C ALA A 30 -6.09 12.87 13.66
N ALA A 31 -5.12 12.87 14.57
CA ALA A 31 -5.19 12.15 15.84
C ALA A 31 -6.22 12.76 16.80
N ILE A 32 -6.38 14.09 16.83
CA ILE A 32 -7.43 14.76 17.63
C ILE A 32 -8.83 14.32 17.16
N PHE A 33 -9.11 14.33 15.86
CA PHE A 33 -10.38 13.80 15.33
C PHE A 33 -10.55 12.30 15.66
N SER A 34 -9.46 11.54 15.64
CA SER A 34 -9.44 10.11 15.99
C SER A 34 -9.66 9.81 17.49
N VAL A 35 -9.49 10.80 18.39
CA VAL A 35 -9.87 10.67 19.81
C VAL A 35 -11.31 11.17 20.03
N LEU A 36 -11.65 12.35 19.51
CA LEU A 36 -12.94 12.99 19.74
C LEU A 36 -14.11 12.23 19.09
N ALA A 37 -13.93 11.68 17.89
CA ALA A 37 -15.02 11.01 17.19
C ALA A 37 -15.47 9.70 17.85
N PRO A 38 -14.60 8.77 18.29
CA PRO A 38 -14.99 7.61 19.11
C PRO A 38 -15.75 7.96 20.38
N LEU A 39 -15.30 8.97 21.13
CA LEU A 39 -15.97 9.45 22.34
C LEU A 39 -17.37 10.01 22.01
N GLY A 40 -17.49 10.79 20.94
CA GLY A 40 -18.77 11.29 20.43
C GLY A 40 -19.72 10.17 19.97
N MET A 41 -19.20 9.11 19.32
CA MET A 41 -20.00 7.93 18.96
C MET A 41 -20.54 7.19 20.19
N ALA A 42 -19.71 6.99 21.22
CA ALA A 42 -20.14 6.35 22.48
C ALA A 42 -21.21 7.19 23.22
N GLY A 43 -21.06 8.51 23.22
CA GLY A 43 -22.03 9.44 23.81
C GLY A 43 -23.33 9.64 23.02
N SER A 44 -23.34 9.32 21.72
CA SER A 44 -24.44 9.64 20.80
C SER A 44 -25.80 9.06 21.25
N GLN A 45 -26.86 9.85 21.06
CA GLN A 45 -28.24 9.48 21.40
C GLN A 45 -29.15 9.45 20.16
N THR A 46 -28.80 10.20 19.10
CA THR A 46 -29.54 10.22 17.83
C THR A 46 -28.69 9.72 16.67
N TYR A 47 -29.34 9.17 15.63
CA TYR A 47 -28.66 8.72 14.41
C TYR A 47 -27.84 9.84 13.74
N GLY A 48 -28.36 11.08 13.75
CA GLY A 48 -27.66 12.25 13.20
C GLY A 48 -26.35 12.56 13.92
N GLN A 49 -26.31 12.46 15.25
CA GLN A 49 -25.07 12.60 16.03
C GLN A 49 -24.06 11.50 15.68
N LEU A 50 -24.49 10.24 15.65
CA LEU A 50 -23.65 9.10 15.28
C LEU A 50 -23.10 9.23 13.84
N MET A 51 -23.90 9.76 12.92
CA MET A 51 -23.50 10.02 11.54
C MET A 51 -22.47 11.15 11.45
N ALA A 52 -22.69 12.28 12.15
CA ALA A 52 -21.74 13.38 12.21
C ALA A 52 -20.38 12.96 12.80
N CYS A 53 -20.37 12.20 13.91
CA CYS A 53 -19.15 11.67 14.49
C CYS A 53 -18.41 10.74 13.51
N ARG A 54 -19.11 9.93 12.70
CA ARG A 54 -18.48 9.09 11.67
C ARG A 54 -17.90 9.87 10.49
N VAL A 55 -18.45 11.04 10.15
CA VAL A 55 -17.85 11.95 9.17
C VAL A 55 -16.57 12.57 9.72
N LEU A 56 -16.59 13.03 10.98
CA LEU A 56 -15.39 13.55 11.66
C LEU A 56 -14.27 12.49 11.78
N LEU A 57 -14.63 11.24 12.11
CA LEU A 57 -13.67 10.13 12.11
C LEU A 57 -13.08 9.90 10.71
N GLY A 58 -13.90 9.96 9.66
CA GLY A 58 -13.44 9.85 8.27
C GLY A 58 -12.45 10.95 7.87
N ILE A 59 -12.68 12.21 8.29
CA ILE A 59 -11.72 13.30 8.05
C ILE A 59 -10.38 13.00 8.74
N GLY A 60 -10.41 12.55 10.00
CA GLY A 60 -9.20 12.16 10.74
C GLY A 60 -8.46 10.98 10.09
N MET A 61 -9.18 9.91 9.73
CA MET A 61 -8.61 8.73 9.08
C MET A 61 -7.99 9.08 7.72
N GLY A 62 -8.69 9.83 6.87
CA GLY A 62 -8.20 10.21 5.54
C GLY A 62 -6.92 11.04 5.56
N LEU A 63 -6.84 12.02 6.48
CA LEU A 63 -5.61 12.80 6.70
C LEU A 63 -4.45 11.91 7.16
N LYS A 64 -4.71 10.90 8.01
CA LYS A 64 -3.71 9.92 8.46
C LYS A 64 -3.27 8.99 7.32
N GLU A 65 -4.20 8.44 6.55
CA GLU A 65 -3.97 7.50 5.44
C GLU A 65 -3.10 8.08 4.33
N VAL A 66 -3.28 9.36 3.99
CA VAL A 66 -2.40 10.05 3.03
C VAL A 66 -1.05 10.40 3.69
N THR A 67 -1.08 10.98 4.89
CA THR A 67 0.12 11.64 5.45
C THR A 67 1.13 10.65 6.01
N VAL A 68 0.71 9.57 6.66
CA VAL A 68 1.63 8.67 7.38
C VAL A 68 2.54 7.86 6.44
N PRO A 69 2.05 7.25 5.34
CA PRO A 69 2.93 6.57 4.38
C PRO A 69 3.95 7.52 3.73
N VAL A 70 3.52 8.74 3.36
CA VAL A 70 4.40 9.78 2.81
C VAL A 70 5.44 10.24 3.84
N PHE A 71 5.04 10.47 5.10
CA PHE A 71 5.96 10.82 6.19
C PHE A 71 6.98 9.70 6.45
N SER A 72 6.57 8.43 6.42
CA SER A 72 7.49 7.30 6.53
C SER A 72 8.47 7.27 5.34
N ALA A 73 7.98 7.42 4.11
CA ALA A 73 8.79 7.42 2.89
C ALA A 73 9.78 8.61 2.80
N GLU A 74 9.43 9.76 3.37
CA GLU A 74 10.29 10.95 3.39
C GLU A 74 11.43 10.86 4.42
N ASN A 75 11.20 10.21 5.57
CA ASN A 75 12.18 10.03 6.65
C ASN A 75 13.12 8.82 6.44
N SER A 76 12.60 7.76 5.82
CA SER A 76 13.29 6.47 5.68
C SER A 76 14.54 6.54 4.78
N PRO A 77 15.61 5.79 5.10
CA PRO A 77 16.69 5.53 4.15
C PRO A 77 16.17 4.73 2.95
N ALA A 78 16.69 4.99 1.74
CA ALA A 78 16.21 4.35 0.51
C ALA A 78 16.25 2.81 0.55
N ILE A 79 17.30 2.25 1.15
CA ILE A 79 17.58 0.79 1.24
C ILE A 79 16.47 0.02 1.99
N ILE A 80 15.82 0.65 2.98
CA ILE A 80 14.79 0.03 3.84
C ILE A 80 13.45 0.78 3.77
N ARG A 81 13.25 1.56 2.70
CA ARG A 81 12.05 2.41 2.51
C ARG A 81 10.78 1.57 2.38
N GLY A 82 10.83 0.44 1.69
CA GLY A 82 9.68 -0.44 1.51
C GLY A 82 9.20 -0.99 2.85
N GLY A 83 10.08 -1.65 3.60
CA GLY A 83 9.76 -2.21 4.92
C GLY A 83 9.24 -1.18 5.92
N LEU A 84 9.87 0.00 6.02
CA LEU A 84 9.44 1.06 6.93
C LEU A 84 8.11 1.71 6.53
N VAL A 85 7.80 1.84 5.24
CA VAL A 85 6.48 2.32 4.79
C VAL A 85 5.41 1.24 5.00
N MET A 86 5.71 -0.02 4.69
CA MET A 86 4.79 -1.15 4.90
C MET A 86 4.49 -1.45 6.36
N SER A 87 5.38 -1.07 7.30
CA SER A 87 5.13 -1.19 8.75
C SER A 87 3.79 -0.55 9.18
N TRP A 88 3.35 0.52 8.48
CA TRP A 88 2.05 1.15 8.70
C TRP A 88 0.88 0.17 8.58
N GLN A 89 0.92 -0.74 7.60
CA GLN A 89 -0.13 -1.73 7.39
C GLN A 89 -0.08 -2.85 8.44
N VAL A 90 1.11 -3.22 8.94
CA VAL A 90 1.23 -4.18 10.07
C VAL A 90 0.54 -3.61 11.31
N TRP A 91 0.66 -2.29 11.55
CA TRP A 91 -0.08 -1.59 12.61
C TRP A 91 -1.57 -1.43 12.30
N THR A 92 -1.99 -1.33 11.03
CA THR A 92 -3.41 -1.42 10.64
C THR A 92 -3.99 -2.80 10.94
N ALA A 93 -3.28 -3.88 10.61
CA ALA A 93 -3.66 -5.25 10.93
C ALA A 93 -3.75 -5.48 12.46
N PHE A 94 -2.79 -4.95 13.23
CA PHE A 94 -2.86 -4.93 14.70
C PHE A 94 -4.10 -4.17 15.21
N GLY A 95 -4.48 -3.07 14.56
CA GLY A 95 -5.71 -2.33 14.86
C GLY A 95 -6.98 -3.15 14.59
N ILE A 96 -7.02 -3.93 13.50
CA ILE A 96 -8.11 -4.87 13.21
C ILE A 96 -8.19 -5.95 14.29
N PHE A 97 -7.06 -6.56 14.65
CA PHE A 97 -6.94 -7.53 15.74
C PHE A 97 -7.50 -6.96 17.05
N LEU A 98 -7.01 -5.81 17.52
CA LEU A 98 -7.52 -5.16 18.74
C LEU A 98 -9.02 -4.82 18.65
N GLY A 99 -9.54 -4.47 17.47
CA GLY A 99 -10.97 -4.30 17.24
C GLY A 99 -11.77 -5.58 17.44
N THR A 100 -11.27 -6.73 16.96
CA THR A 100 -11.90 -8.04 17.19
C THR A 100 -11.83 -8.47 18.67
N CYS A 101 -10.72 -8.15 19.37
CA CYS A 101 -10.61 -8.35 20.82
C CYS A 101 -11.64 -7.51 21.59
N ALA A 102 -11.77 -6.21 21.27
CA ALA A 102 -12.76 -5.34 21.91
C ALA A 102 -14.20 -5.79 21.65
N ASN A 103 -14.48 -6.28 20.43
CA ASN A 103 -15.79 -6.85 20.11
C ASN A 103 -16.12 -8.05 20.99
N LEU A 104 -15.17 -8.98 21.22
CA LEU A 104 -15.32 -10.12 22.12
C LEU A 104 -15.51 -9.70 23.59
N VAL A 105 -14.67 -8.78 24.10
CA VAL A 105 -14.72 -8.32 25.50
C VAL A 105 -16.06 -7.68 25.87
N PHE A 106 -16.73 -7.00 24.92
CA PHE A 106 -17.99 -6.31 25.16
C PHE A 106 -19.25 -7.09 24.71
N VAL A 107 -19.16 -8.39 24.37
CA VAL A 107 -20.32 -9.21 23.94
C VAL A 107 -21.44 -9.20 24.98
N ASP A 108 -21.11 -9.51 26.23
CA ASP A 108 -22.11 -9.72 27.29
C ASP A 108 -22.55 -8.41 27.98
N THR A 109 -22.04 -7.25 27.54
CA THR A 109 -22.39 -5.93 28.13
C THR A 109 -23.74 -5.37 27.65
N GLY A 110 -24.60 -6.22 27.09
CA GLY A 110 -26.00 -5.94 26.77
C GLY A 110 -26.21 -4.67 25.92
N LYS A 111 -27.18 -3.83 26.31
CA LYS A 111 -27.58 -2.63 25.54
C LYS A 111 -26.47 -1.57 25.38
N MET A 112 -25.38 -1.66 26.14
CA MET A 112 -24.22 -0.75 26.05
C MET A 112 -23.06 -1.27 25.19
N ALA A 113 -23.07 -2.55 24.79
CA ALA A 113 -21.98 -3.18 24.02
C ALA A 113 -21.50 -2.33 22.82
N TRP A 114 -22.43 -1.89 21.97
CA TRP A 114 -22.10 -1.09 20.78
C TRP A 114 -21.45 0.27 21.10
N ARG A 115 -21.82 0.92 22.22
CA ARG A 115 -21.21 2.19 22.65
C ARG A 115 -19.77 1.98 23.10
N LEU A 116 -19.51 0.90 23.83
CA LEU A 116 -18.17 0.55 24.32
C LEU A 116 -17.26 0.09 23.18
N GLN A 117 -17.80 -0.66 22.21
CA GLN A 117 -17.11 -1.05 20.97
C GLN A 117 -16.67 0.18 20.16
N PHE A 118 -17.56 1.15 19.87
CA PHE A 118 -17.14 2.39 19.20
C PHE A 118 -16.24 3.28 20.07
N GLY A 119 -16.44 3.27 21.40
CA GLY A 119 -15.59 4.00 22.34
C GLY A 119 -14.14 3.50 22.35
N SER A 120 -13.92 2.18 22.39
CA SER A 120 -12.57 1.59 22.52
C SER A 120 -11.56 2.03 21.45
N ALA A 121 -12.03 2.51 20.30
CA ALA A 121 -11.18 3.09 19.26
C ALA A 121 -10.40 4.36 19.71
N PHE A 122 -10.80 5.05 20.78
CA PHE A 122 -9.99 6.16 21.33
C PHE A 122 -8.67 5.69 21.95
N VAL A 123 -8.63 4.45 22.48
CA VAL A 123 -7.49 3.94 23.27
C VAL A 123 -6.17 3.96 22.48
N PRO A 124 -6.06 3.42 21.26
CA PRO A 124 -4.84 3.55 20.45
C PRO A 124 -4.59 4.96 19.88
N ALA A 125 -5.59 5.85 19.90
CA ALA A 125 -5.44 7.23 19.41
C ALA A 125 -4.77 8.16 20.44
N VAL A 126 -4.94 7.92 21.75
CA VAL A 126 -4.30 8.73 22.80
C VAL A 126 -2.75 8.65 22.76
N PRO A 127 -2.11 7.45 22.66
CA PRO A 127 -0.67 7.35 22.44
C PRO A 127 -0.17 8.06 21.18
N LEU A 128 -1.00 8.16 20.12
CA LEU A 128 -0.63 8.89 18.90
C LEU A 128 -0.61 10.41 19.14
N VAL A 129 -1.62 10.97 19.82
CA VAL A 129 -1.68 12.40 20.18
C VAL A 129 -0.48 12.83 21.04
N LEU A 130 -0.07 11.98 21.99
CA LEU A 130 1.09 12.23 22.86
C LEU A 130 2.43 11.96 22.14
N GLY A 131 2.52 10.85 21.41
CA GLY A 131 3.76 10.36 20.79
C GLY A 131 4.26 11.19 19.61
N ILE A 132 3.36 11.78 18.82
CA ILE A 132 3.71 12.48 17.58
C ILE A 132 4.65 13.69 17.78
N TRP A 133 4.70 14.26 18.99
CA TRP A 133 5.59 15.39 19.30
C TRP A 133 7.05 14.99 19.55
N PHE A 134 7.32 13.72 19.90
CA PHE A 134 8.68 13.20 20.00
C PHE A 134 9.31 12.99 18.62
N CYS A 135 8.50 12.69 17.60
CA CYS A 135 8.94 12.54 16.22
C CYS A 135 9.51 13.87 15.66
N PRO A 136 10.60 13.82 14.88
CA PRO A 136 11.06 14.96 14.11
C PRO A 136 10.11 15.25 12.93
N GLU A 137 10.16 16.46 12.39
CA GLU A 137 9.41 16.85 11.18
C GLU A 137 10.18 16.39 9.92
N SER A 138 9.46 16.09 8.84
CA SER A 138 10.04 15.57 7.59
C SER A 138 11.18 16.45 7.06
N PRO A 139 12.39 15.90 6.83
CA PRO A 139 13.53 16.68 6.33
C PRO A 139 13.30 17.13 4.89
N ARG A 140 12.57 16.35 4.07
CA ARG A 140 12.23 16.71 2.68
C ARG A 140 11.27 17.90 2.65
N TRP A 141 10.24 17.89 3.49
CA TRP A 141 9.30 19.02 3.65
C TRP A 141 10.01 20.26 4.23
N LEU A 142 10.95 20.10 5.16
CA LEU A 142 11.74 21.22 5.67
C LEU A 142 12.65 21.83 4.59
N LEU A 143 13.25 21.03 3.71
CA LEU A 143 14.05 21.53 2.58
C LEU A 143 13.19 22.18 1.48
N SER A 144 12.03 21.63 1.12
CA SER A 144 11.14 22.26 0.14
C SER A 144 10.61 23.62 0.62
N LYS A 145 10.51 23.82 1.93
CA LYS A 145 10.23 25.12 2.59
C LYS A 145 11.47 25.99 2.86
N GLY A 146 12.65 25.63 2.33
CA GLY A 146 13.91 26.38 2.46
C GLY A 146 14.57 26.33 3.86
N LYS A 147 14.07 25.52 4.79
CA LYS A 147 14.46 25.51 6.22
C LYS A 147 15.63 24.56 6.49
N VAL A 148 16.72 24.69 5.72
CA VAL A 148 17.90 23.78 5.71
C VAL A 148 18.42 23.47 7.12
N ALA A 149 18.63 24.49 7.97
CA ALA A 149 19.12 24.31 9.34
C ALA A 149 18.17 23.51 10.26
N LYS A 150 16.87 23.44 9.95
CA LYS A 150 15.91 22.56 10.65
C LYS A 150 15.89 21.16 10.04
N ALA A 151 16.03 21.03 8.72
CA ALA A 151 16.14 19.74 8.04
C ALA A 151 17.36 18.94 8.52
N TYR A 152 18.52 19.60 8.68
CA TYR A 152 19.73 18.95 9.22
C TYR A 152 19.52 18.45 10.66
N ARG A 153 18.87 19.24 11.54
CA ARG A 153 18.50 18.79 12.90
C ARG A 153 17.50 17.64 12.92
N SER A 154 16.67 17.50 11.88
CA SER A 154 15.79 16.33 11.71
C SER A 154 16.62 15.10 11.32
N LEU A 155 17.49 15.21 10.31
CA LEU A 155 18.36 14.12 9.88
C LEU A 155 19.33 13.66 10.99
N LEU A 156 19.83 14.56 11.84
CA LEU A 156 20.63 14.23 13.02
C LEU A 156 19.89 13.39 14.09
N ARG A 157 18.55 13.33 14.05
CA ARG A 157 17.74 12.40 14.87
C ARG A 157 17.35 11.11 14.14
N LEU A 158 17.54 11.06 12.81
CA LEU A 158 17.09 9.97 11.93
C LEU A 158 18.28 9.17 11.34
N ARG A 159 19.52 9.49 11.70
CA ARG A 159 20.76 8.88 11.19
C ARG A 159 21.77 8.70 12.32
N ASN A 160 22.58 7.65 12.24
CA ASN A 160 23.53 7.26 13.29
C ASN A 160 24.80 8.12 13.31
N SER A 161 25.04 8.95 12.28
CA SER A 161 26.23 9.79 12.16
C SER A 161 25.90 11.16 11.54
N PRO A 162 26.50 12.26 12.03
CA PRO A 162 26.40 13.58 11.40
C PRO A 162 26.86 13.59 9.93
N LEU A 163 27.85 12.77 9.57
CA LEU A 163 28.32 12.67 8.18
C LEU A 163 27.26 12.06 7.25
N GLN A 164 26.53 11.04 7.73
CA GLN A 164 25.38 10.48 7.00
C GLN A 164 24.25 11.49 6.89
N ALA A 165 23.97 12.24 7.98
CA ALA A 165 22.96 13.30 7.96
C ALA A 165 23.32 14.43 6.98
N ALA A 166 24.60 14.81 6.87
CA ALA A 166 25.06 15.83 5.93
C ALA A 166 25.02 15.35 4.47
N ARG A 167 25.46 14.10 4.19
CA ARG A 167 25.35 13.48 2.87
C ARG A 167 23.89 13.42 2.41
N ASP A 168 23.01 12.85 3.23
CA ASP A 168 21.58 12.72 2.91
C ASP A 168 20.91 14.10 2.72
N LEU A 169 21.31 15.12 3.50
CA LEU A 169 20.85 16.51 3.33
C LEU A 169 21.21 17.05 1.94
N TYR A 170 22.47 16.87 1.52
CA TYR A 170 22.96 17.29 0.21
C TYR A 170 22.24 16.56 -0.94
N SER A 171 22.11 15.23 -0.86
CA SER A 171 21.40 14.44 -1.86
C SER A 171 19.93 14.87 -2.02
N ILE A 172 19.21 15.11 -0.92
CA ILE A 172 17.82 15.57 -0.97
C ILE A 172 17.72 17.00 -1.52
N GLN A 173 18.69 17.88 -1.19
CA GLN A 173 18.73 19.25 -1.72
C GLN A 173 18.96 19.24 -3.25
N ALA A 174 19.92 18.44 -3.74
CA ALA A 174 20.18 18.29 -5.17
C ALA A 174 18.96 17.72 -5.93
N GLN A 175 18.30 16.70 -5.38
CA GLN A 175 17.04 16.16 -5.93
C GLN A 175 15.94 17.24 -6.01
N LEU A 176 15.77 18.06 -4.95
CA LEU A 176 14.80 19.15 -4.91
C LEU A 176 15.16 20.35 -5.82
N GLU A 177 16.37 20.40 -6.36
CA GLU A 177 16.81 21.42 -7.31
C GLU A 177 16.67 20.91 -8.74
N TYR A 178 17.10 19.67 -9.00
CA TYR A 178 16.88 18.98 -10.27
C TYR A 178 15.39 18.83 -10.62
N GLU A 179 14.54 18.48 -9.65
CA GLU A 179 13.09 18.40 -9.89
C GLU A 179 12.46 19.77 -10.25
N LYS A 180 12.99 20.89 -9.71
CA LYS A 180 12.54 22.23 -10.13
C LYS A 180 12.95 22.53 -11.56
N LEU A 181 14.18 22.19 -11.95
CA LEU A 181 14.65 22.37 -13.33
C LEU A 181 13.81 21.54 -14.32
N LEU A 182 13.43 20.31 -13.97
CA LEU A 182 12.50 19.49 -14.77
C LEU A 182 11.08 20.10 -14.85
N LEU A 183 10.54 20.63 -13.74
CA LEU A 183 9.25 21.33 -13.73
C LEU A 183 9.28 22.58 -14.63
N GLU A 184 10.38 23.34 -14.59
CA GLU A 184 10.57 24.54 -15.42
C GLU A 184 10.73 24.18 -16.91
N GLN A 185 11.52 23.15 -17.24
CA GLN A 185 11.69 22.67 -18.63
C GLN A 185 10.40 22.08 -19.23
N SER A 186 9.56 21.47 -18.40
CA SER A 186 8.26 20.93 -18.82
C SER A 186 7.12 21.98 -18.87
N GLY A 187 7.44 23.26 -18.57
CA GLY A 187 6.48 24.36 -18.59
C GLY A 187 5.43 24.30 -17.47
N LEU A 188 5.63 23.45 -16.47
CA LEU A 188 4.69 23.28 -15.36
C LEU A 188 4.78 24.47 -14.40
N ALA A 189 3.61 24.96 -13.97
CA ALA A 189 3.54 26.26 -13.33
C ALA A 189 4.26 26.27 -11.97
N LYS A 190 5.31 27.08 -11.85
CA LYS A 190 6.17 27.23 -10.66
C LYS A 190 5.42 27.60 -9.35
N ASN A 191 4.16 28.06 -9.48
CA ASN A 191 3.19 28.32 -8.42
C ASN A 191 1.81 27.71 -8.75
N GLY A 192 1.76 26.48 -9.26
CA GLY A 192 0.50 25.80 -9.60
C GLY A 192 -0.43 25.65 -8.39
N ASN A 193 -1.65 26.18 -8.48
CA ASN A 193 -2.71 25.93 -7.50
C ASN A 193 -2.95 24.42 -7.34
N MET A 194 -3.50 23.99 -6.19
CA MET A 194 -3.83 22.58 -5.95
C MET A 194 -4.64 21.96 -7.10
N PHE A 195 -5.59 22.71 -7.65
CA PHE A 195 -6.38 22.28 -8.81
C PHE A 195 -5.54 22.09 -10.08
N THR A 196 -4.52 22.92 -10.33
CA THR A 196 -3.58 22.76 -11.45
C THR A 196 -2.78 21.47 -11.30
N ARG A 197 -2.18 21.25 -10.12
CA ARG A 197 -1.47 20.00 -9.76
C ARG A 197 -2.37 18.76 -9.81
N PHE A 198 -3.68 18.92 -9.61
CA PHE A 198 -4.66 17.85 -9.78
C PHE A 198 -4.93 17.53 -11.25
N VAL A 199 -5.06 18.55 -12.12
CA VAL A 199 -5.21 18.34 -13.57
C VAL A 199 -3.92 17.73 -14.16
N GLU A 200 -2.76 18.14 -13.67
CA GLU A 200 -1.45 17.61 -14.06
C GLU A 200 -1.30 16.10 -13.77
N LEU A 201 -2.01 15.53 -12.78
CA LEU A 201 -2.10 14.07 -12.55
C LEU A 201 -2.64 13.28 -13.75
N PHE A 202 -3.38 13.93 -14.67
CA PHE A 202 -4.06 13.30 -15.80
C PHE A 202 -3.58 13.79 -17.17
N THR A 203 -3.08 15.02 -17.27
CA THR A 203 -2.55 15.56 -18.54
C THR A 203 -1.11 15.11 -18.82
N VAL A 204 -0.23 15.17 -17.83
CA VAL A 204 1.23 14.94 -18.01
C VAL A 204 1.56 13.45 -18.09
N PRO A 205 2.37 12.96 -19.05
CA PRO A 205 2.60 11.52 -19.25
C PRO A 205 3.24 10.72 -18.08
N ARG A 206 4.27 11.21 -17.36
CA ARG A 206 4.81 10.53 -16.13
C ARG A 206 3.70 10.38 -15.11
N LEU A 207 3.07 11.51 -14.78
CA LEU A 207 2.00 11.62 -13.80
C LEU A 207 0.82 10.71 -14.15
N ARG A 208 0.25 10.79 -15.36
CA ARG A 208 -0.88 9.93 -15.77
C ARG A 208 -0.57 8.44 -15.64
N ARG A 209 0.67 8.01 -15.92
CA ARG A 209 1.07 6.60 -15.79
C ARG A 209 1.23 6.18 -14.32
N ALA A 210 1.84 7.03 -13.48
CA ALA A 210 1.88 6.81 -12.03
C ALA A 210 0.45 6.77 -11.43
N THR A 211 -0.42 7.71 -11.81
CA THR A 211 -1.85 7.78 -11.43
C THR A 211 -2.63 6.54 -11.85
N GLN A 212 -2.43 6.05 -13.09
CA GLN A 212 -3.05 4.82 -13.58
C GLN A 212 -2.56 3.59 -12.82
N ALA A 213 -1.25 3.45 -12.62
CA ALA A 213 -0.66 2.30 -11.95
C ALA A 213 -1.05 2.25 -10.46
N SER A 214 -0.95 3.37 -9.75
CA SER A 214 -1.42 3.53 -8.36
C SER A 214 -2.93 3.27 -8.26
N GLY A 215 -3.73 3.80 -9.19
CA GLY A 215 -5.17 3.58 -9.25
C GLY A 215 -5.55 2.11 -9.44
N ILE A 216 -4.88 1.39 -10.35
CA ILE A 216 -5.13 -0.05 -10.59
C ILE A 216 -4.91 -0.87 -9.31
N VAL A 217 -3.81 -0.62 -8.59
CA VAL A 217 -3.51 -1.35 -7.35
C VAL A 217 -4.45 -0.94 -6.20
N MET A 218 -4.77 0.35 -6.04
CA MET A 218 -5.75 0.81 -5.06
C MET A 218 -7.18 0.28 -5.33
N ILE A 219 -7.52 0.00 -6.58
CA ILE A 219 -8.77 -0.70 -6.96
C ILE A 219 -8.64 -2.20 -6.65
N GLY A 220 -7.52 -2.83 -7.00
CA GLY A 220 -7.21 -4.23 -6.69
C GLY A 220 -7.42 -4.57 -5.22
N GLN A 221 -6.90 -3.73 -4.32
CA GLN A 221 -6.99 -3.96 -2.88
C GLN A 221 -8.43 -4.04 -2.37
N GLN A 222 -9.31 -3.23 -2.94
CA GLN A 222 -10.72 -3.21 -2.58
C GLN A 222 -11.47 -4.35 -3.28
N MET A 223 -11.19 -4.57 -4.56
CA MET A 223 -11.84 -5.59 -5.39
C MET A 223 -11.35 -7.03 -5.12
N CYS A 224 -10.31 -7.24 -4.31
CA CYS A 224 -9.86 -8.59 -3.92
C CYS A 224 -10.87 -9.31 -3.01
N GLY A 225 -11.77 -8.58 -2.34
CA GLY A 225 -12.80 -9.13 -1.45
C GLY A 225 -12.49 -9.06 0.05
N ILE A 226 -11.32 -8.57 0.48
CA ILE A 226 -10.92 -8.51 1.89
C ILE A 226 -11.96 -7.82 2.81
N ASN A 227 -12.58 -6.72 2.36
CA ASN A 227 -13.60 -6.01 3.14
C ASN A 227 -14.85 -6.85 3.46
N ILE A 228 -15.17 -7.83 2.61
CA ILE A 228 -16.32 -8.73 2.80
C ILE A 228 -16.06 -9.56 4.06
N ILE A 229 -14.86 -10.12 4.15
CA ILE A 229 -14.41 -10.90 5.29
C ILE A 229 -14.21 -9.97 6.51
N ALA A 230 -13.54 -8.84 6.36
CA ALA A 230 -13.26 -7.93 7.48
C ALA A 230 -14.53 -7.36 8.13
N PHE A 231 -15.52 -6.91 7.35
CA PHE A 231 -16.75 -6.29 7.90
C PHE A 231 -17.87 -7.29 8.18
N TYR A 232 -17.95 -8.40 7.43
CA TYR A 232 -19.06 -9.36 7.54
C TYR A 232 -18.64 -10.77 7.99
N SER A 233 -17.38 -11.04 8.36
CA SER A 233 -16.94 -12.38 8.86
C SER A 233 -17.88 -12.96 9.92
N SER A 234 -18.28 -12.17 10.92
CA SER A 234 -19.21 -12.61 11.96
C SER A 234 -20.59 -13.00 11.42
N THR A 235 -21.05 -12.38 10.34
CA THR A 235 -22.29 -12.73 9.64
C THR A 235 -22.10 -13.93 8.70
N ILE A 236 -20.95 -14.02 8.04
CA ILE A 236 -20.55 -15.12 7.14
C ILE A 236 -20.43 -16.43 7.94
N PHE A 237 -19.74 -16.41 9.09
CA PHE A 237 -19.63 -17.55 9.99
C PHE A 237 -20.96 -17.91 10.67
N LYS A 238 -21.77 -16.91 11.07
CA LYS A 238 -23.12 -17.17 11.59
C LYS A 238 -24.04 -17.82 10.55
N ASN A 239 -23.97 -17.37 9.30
CA ASN A 239 -24.70 -17.99 8.18
C ASN A 239 -24.16 -19.40 7.84
N ALA A 240 -22.90 -19.68 8.17
CA ALA A 240 -22.30 -21.02 8.14
C ALA A 240 -22.60 -21.88 9.39
N GLY A 241 -23.56 -21.47 10.23
CA GLY A 241 -24.03 -22.24 11.39
C GLY A 241 -23.28 -21.99 12.71
N ALA A 242 -22.36 -21.02 12.78
CA ALA A 242 -21.70 -20.68 14.03
C ALA A 242 -22.65 -19.98 15.03
N THR A 243 -22.50 -20.28 16.32
CA THR A 243 -23.10 -19.48 17.39
C THR A 243 -22.54 -18.06 17.38
N ASN A 244 -23.24 -17.08 17.98
CA ASN A 244 -22.75 -15.68 18.01
C ASN A 244 -21.31 -15.58 18.57
N ILE A 245 -21.00 -16.34 19.64
CA ILE A 245 -19.66 -16.39 20.24
C ILE A 245 -18.66 -17.09 19.31
N GLY A 246 -19.03 -18.22 18.71
CA GLY A 246 -18.18 -18.94 17.76
C GLY A 246 -17.83 -18.11 16.51
N ALA A 247 -18.80 -17.34 16.00
CA ALA A 247 -18.59 -16.43 14.88
C ALA A 247 -17.62 -15.29 15.23
N LEU A 248 -17.67 -14.76 16.46
CA LEU A 248 -16.76 -13.71 16.92
C LEU A 248 -15.36 -14.25 17.25
N LEU A 249 -15.25 -15.47 17.78
CA LEU A 249 -13.97 -16.18 17.92
C LEU A 249 -13.31 -16.47 16.55
N ALA A 250 -14.11 -16.78 15.53
CA ALA A 250 -13.61 -16.93 14.15
C ALA A 250 -13.19 -15.59 13.52
N SER A 251 -13.92 -14.50 13.78
CA SER A 251 -13.47 -13.13 13.41
C SER A 251 -12.18 -12.73 14.14
N PHE A 252 -11.98 -13.13 15.40
CA PHE A 252 -10.73 -12.94 16.14
C PHE A 252 -9.58 -13.78 15.57
N GLY A 253 -9.85 -15.03 15.18
CA GLY A 253 -8.89 -15.87 14.45
C GLY A 253 -8.41 -15.22 13.17
N PHE A 254 -9.33 -14.68 12.36
CA PHE A 254 -9.02 -13.85 11.19
C PHE A 254 -8.16 -12.63 11.57
N GLY A 255 -8.56 -11.83 12.57
CA GLY A 255 -7.78 -10.66 12.99
C GLY A 255 -6.34 -10.99 13.45
N ALA A 256 -6.17 -12.11 14.16
CA ALA A 256 -4.87 -12.57 14.62
C ALA A 256 -3.97 -13.05 13.46
N ILE A 257 -4.55 -13.81 12.52
CA ILE A 257 -3.85 -14.30 11.32
C ILE A 257 -3.45 -13.13 10.42
N ASN A 258 -4.34 -12.14 10.22
CA ASN A 258 -4.08 -10.96 9.42
C ASN A 258 -2.84 -10.21 9.92
N PHE A 259 -2.71 -10.03 11.24
CA PHE A 259 -1.55 -9.42 11.88
C PHE A 259 -0.28 -10.26 11.77
N ILE A 260 -0.34 -11.57 12.06
CA ILE A 260 0.83 -12.46 11.99
C ILE A 260 1.37 -12.57 10.56
N ALA A 261 0.48 -12.74 9.57
CA ALA A 261 0.85 -12.84 8.16
C ALA A 261 1.33 -11.51 7.54
N ALA A 262 1.11 -10.38 8.21
CA ALA A 262 1.63 -9.08 7.77
C ALA A 262 3.11 -8.86 8.13
N TRP A 263 3.68 -9.59 9.09
CA TRP A 263 5.10 -9.46 9.47
C TRP A 263 6.08 -9.87 8.36
N PRO A 264 5.94 -11.04 7.70
CA PRO A 264 6.80 -11.42 6.57
C PRO A 264 6.90 -10.36 5.47
N ALA A 265 5.82 -9.61 5.24
CA ALA A 265 5.74 -8.54 4.24
C ALA A 265 6.91 -7.55 4.35
N VAL A 266 7.21 -7.11 5.58
CA VAL A 266 8.20 -6.06 5.88
C VAL A 266 9.60 -6.45 5.39
N TRP A 267 9.91 -7.74 5.37
CA TRP A 267 11.19 -8.27 4.87
C TRP A 267 11.12 -8.70 3.40
N THR A 268 9.95 -9.09 2.89
CA THR A 268 9.80 -9.55 1.50
C THR A 268 9.69 -8.44 0.45
N ILE A 269 9.20 -7.23 0.79
CA ILE A 269 9.04 -6.15 -0.21
C ILE A 269 10.36 -5.65 -0.82
N ASP A 270 11.39 -5.44 0.00
CA ASP A 270 12.68 -4.91 -0.48
C ASP A 270 13.60 -6.03 -1.02
N THR A 271 13.23 -7.30 -0.85
CA THR A 271 13.94 -8.47 -1.42
C THR A 271 13.31 -8.97 -2.73
N PHE A 272 12.00 -9.22 -2.78
CA PHE A 272 11.31 -9.76 -3.97
C PHE A 272 10.75 -8.70 -4.92
N GLY A 273 10.46 -7.49 -4.43
CA GLY A 273 9.88 -6.41 -5.22
C GLY A 273 8.35 -6.31 -5.13
N ARG A 274 7.84 -5.14 -5.48
CA ARG A 274 6.43 -4.74 -5.27
C ARG A 274 5.52 -5.47 -6.26
N ARG A 275 5.91 -5.49 -7.55
CA ARG A 275 5.17 -6.15 -8.63
C ARG A 275 5.18 -7.66 -8.46
N THR A 276 6.34 -8.23 -8.11
CA THR A 276 6.51 -9.67 -7.87
C THR A 276 5.60 -10.18 -6.76
N LEU A 277 5.50 -9.45 -5.64
CA LEU A 277 4.60 -9.81 -4.54
C LEU A 277 3.14 -9.84 -5.00
N LEU A 278 2.65 -8.82 -5.72
CA LEU A 278 1.26 -8.81 -6.19
C LEU A 278 0.96 -9.93 -7.19
N LEU A 279 1.87 -10.18 -8.14
CA LEU A 279 1.73 -11.28 -9.08
C LEU A 279 1.76 -12.66 -8.40
N PHE A 280 2.35 -12.77 -7.20
CA PHE A 280 2.26 -13.98 -6.37
C PHE A 280 0.96 -14.05 -5.56
N THR A 281 0.47 -12.95 -4.97
CA THR A 281 -0.70 -12.99 -4.08
C THR A 281 -2.03 -13.14 -4.81
N PHE A 282 -2.27 -12.43 -5.93
CA PHE A 282 -3.58 -12.49 -6.60
C PHE A 282 -4.02 -13.90 -7.06
N PRO A 283 -3.14 -14.75 -7.63
CA PRO A 283 -3.50 -16.14 -7.92
C PRO A 283 -3.84 -16.97 -6.67
N GLN A 284 -3.18 -16.71 -5.54
CA GLN A 284 -3.45 -17.39 -4.27
C GLN A 284 -4.80 -16.94 -3.67
N MET A 285 -5.08 -15.65 -3.73
CA MET A 285 -6.38 -15.07 -3.35
C MET A 285 -7.53 -15.57 -4.23
N PHE A 286 -7.30 -15.78 -5.53
CA PHE A 286 -8.30 -16.34 -6.45
C PHE A 286 -8.78 -17.73 -6.00
N TRP A 287 -7.88 -18.70 -5.85
CA TRP A 287 -8.30 -20.09 -5.60
C TRP A 287 -8.80 -20.28 -4.16
N THR A 288 -8.23 -19.58 -3.17
CA THR A 288 -8.70 -19.65 -1.78
C THR A 288 -10.10 -19.06 -1.62
N LEU A 289 -10.39 -17.91 -2.23
CA LEU A 289 -11.72 -17.30 -2.18
C LEU A 289 -12.75 -18.12 -2.97
N LEU A 290 -12.36 -18.69 -4.10
CA LEU A 290 -13.21 -19.63 -4.85
C LEU A 290 -13.53 -20.89 -4.04
N ALA A 291 -12.53 -21.48 -3.37
CA ALA A 291 -12.71 -22.65 -2.50
C ALA A 291 -13.60 -22.34 -1.29
N ALA A 292 -13.45 -21.16 -0.65
CA ALA A 292 -14.35 -20.69 0.40
C ALA A 292 -15.80 -20.56 -0.12
N GLY A 293 -15.99 -20.02 -1.32
CA GLY A 293 -17.29 -19.95 -2.00
C GLY A 293 -17.90 -21.32 -2.29
N LEU A 294 -17.10 -22.28 -2.77
CA LEU A 294 -17.54 -23.65 -3.04
C LEU A 294 -17.91 -24.42 -1.76
N CYS A 295 -17.30 -24.10 -0.62
CA CYS A 295 -17.66 -24.74 0.66
C CYS A 295 -19.09 -24.42 1.13
N TYR A 296 -19.75 -23.39 0.59
CA TYR A 296 -21.18 -23.11 0.81
C TYR A 296 -22.15 -24.03 0.04
N PHE A 297 -21.65 -25.02 -0.71
CA PHE A 297 -22.45 -26.15 -1.19
C PHE A 297 -22.42 -27.37 -0.23
N ILE A 298 -21.59 -27.36 0.82
CA ILE A 298 -21.60 -28.40 1.85
C ILE A 298 -22.82 -28.19 2.77
N PRO A 299 -23.59 -29.24 3.12
CA PRO A 299 -24.72 -29.11 4.05
C PRO A 299 -24.32 -28.52 5.41
N THR A 300 -25.08 -27.53 5.87
CA THR A 300 -24.84 -26.78 7.12
C THR A 300 -24.95 -27.62 8.39
N GLU A 301 -25.57 -28.80 8.35
CA GLU A 301 -25.59 -29.76 9.46
C GLU A 301 -24.21 -30.38 9.74
N SER A 302 -23.32 -30.38 8.74
CA SER A 302 -21.95 -30.88 8.91
C SER A 302 -21.06 -29.82 9.56
N LYS A 303 -20.49 -30.13 10.72
CA LYS A 303 -19.46 -29.30 11.39
C LYS A 303 -18.24 -29.02 10.49
N ALA A 304 -18.02 -29.83 9.45
CA ALA A 304 -16.97 -29.59 8.46
C ALA A 304 -17.24 -28.35 7.58
N HIS A 305 -18.50 -27.96 7.35
CA HIS A 305 -18.83 -26.77 6.55
C HIS A 305 -18.20 -25.50 7.15
N LEU A 306 -18.47 -25.22 8.44
CA LEU A 306 -17.89 -24.06 9.14
C LEU A 306 -16.35 -24.14 9.19
N GLY A 307 -15.79 -25.32 9.45
CA GLY A 307 -14.35 -25.55 9.51
C GLY A 307 -13.63 -25.26 8.19
N MET A 308 -14.17 -25.76 7.07
CA MET A 308 -13.59 -25.55 5.73
C MET A 308 -13.76 -24.11 5.23
N VAL A 309 -14.91 -23.46 5.52
CA VAL A 309 -15.11 -22.03 5.23
C VAL A 309 -14.10 -21.18 6.00
N ALA A 310 -13.89 -21.42 7.30
CA ALA A 310 -12.89 -20.72 8.10
C ALA A 310 -11.46 -20.97 7.59
N PHE A 311 -11.13 -22.22 7.27
CA PHE A 311 -9.81 -22.60 6.75
C PHE A 311 -9.45 -21.86 5.45
N PHE A 312 -10.33 -21.83 4.46
CA PHE A 312 -10.05 -21.11 3.21
C PHE A 312 -10.08 -19.58 3.36
N ILE A 313 -10.90 -19.03 4.27
CA ILE A 313 -10.86 -17.61 4.63
C ILE A 313 -9.51 -17.25 5.29
N TYR A 314 -8.97 -18.11 6.16
CA TYR A 314 -7.66 -17.90 6.77
C TYR A 314 -6.51 -18.06 5.77
N LEU A 315 -6.60 -19.00 4.82
CA LEU A 315 -5.61 -19.10 3.73
C LEU A 315 -5.64 -17.90 2.79
N PHE A 316 -6.83 -17.38 2.47
CA PHE A 316 -6.97 -16.13 1.72
C PHE A 316 -6.29 -14.96 2.44
N ASP A 317 -6.49 -14.85 3.75
CA ASP A 317 -5.91 -13.80 4.59
C ASP A 317 -4.37 -13.89 4.69
N ILE A 318 -3.83 -15.10 4.84
CA ILE A 318 -2.39 -15.39 4.77
C ILE A 318 -1.80 -15.01 3.40
N ALA A 319 -2.56 -15.16 2.31
CA ALA A 319 -2.15 -14.73 0.97
C ALA A 319 -2.29 -13.22 0.75
N TYR A 320 -3.28 -12.56 1.37
CA TYR A 320 -3.53 -11.13 1.24
C TYR A 320 -2.50 -10.28 2.00
N SER A 321 -2.26 -10.58 3.28
CA SER A 321 -1.44 -9.76 4.18
C SER A 321 0.00 -9.46 3.73
N PRO A 322 0.76 -10.38 3.08
CA PRO A 322 2.14 -10.08 2.68
C PRO A 322 2.29 -9.25 1.40
N GLY A 323 1.24 -9.09 0.60
CA GLY A 323 1.30 -8.36 -0.68
C GLY A 323 0.23 -7.29 -0.81
N GLU A 324 -1.03 -7.67 -0.97
CA GLU A 324 -2.10 -6.73 -1.32
C GLU A 324 -2.58 -5.89 -0.13
N GLY A 325 -2.29 -6.28 1.12
CA GLY A 325 -2.40 -5.36 2.25
C GLY A 325 -1.45 -4.16 2.15
N PRO A 326 -0.12 -4.36 2.13
CA PRO A 326 0.84 -3.27 2.35
C PRO A 326 1.45 -2.65 1.08
N VAL A 327 1.48 -3.35 -0.05
CA VAL A 327 2.06 -2.83 -1.30
C VAL A 327 1.26 -1.65 -1.89
N PRO A 328 -0.09 -1.60 -1.92
CA PRO A 328 -0.83 -0.51 -2.56
C PRO A 328 -0.47 0.90 -2.08
N PHE A 329 -0.41 1.09 -0.76
CA PHE A 329 -0.03 2.35 -0.13
C PHE A 329 1.46 2.68 -0.30
N THR A 330 2.32 1.66 -0.26
CA THR A 330 3.77 1.83 -0.41
C THR A 330 4.14 2.20 -1.84
N TYR A 331 3.65 1.45 -2.82
CA TYR A 331 3.78 1.73 -4.24
C TYR A 331 3.25 3.14 -4.55
N SER A 332 2.06 3.49 -4.07
CA SER A 332 1.47 4.83 -4.28
C SER A 332 2.28 5.96 -3.63
N ALA A 333 3.00 5.71 -2.53
CA ALA A 333 3.94 6.68 -1.94
C ALA A 333 5.27 6.78 -2.71
N GLU A 334 5.69 5.73 -3.43
CA GLU A 334 6.94 5.68 -4.21
C GLU A 334 6.80 6.30 -5.62
N VAL A 335 5.73 6.03 -6.36
CA VAL A 335 5.66 6.28 -7.83
C VAL A 335 5.56 7.74 -8.29
N PHE A 336 5.09 8.66 -7.46
CA PHE A 336 4.88 10.05 -7.89
C PHE A 336 6.19 10.87 -7.84
N PRO A 337 6.45 11.74 -8.83
CA PRO A 337 7.87 13.27 -8.43
C PRO A 337 7.57 13.81 -6.99
N LEU A 338 8.49 14.40 -6.21
CA LEU A 338 8.16 14.92 -4.86
C LEU A 338 7.01 15.95 -4.88
N SER A 339 7.03 16.88 -5.85
CA SER A 339 6.05 17.97 -6.05
C SER A 339 4.59 17.53 -6.15
N HIS A 340 4.34 16.30 -6.60
CA HIS A 340 3.00 15.74 -6.79
C HIS A 340 2.69 14.55 -5.87
N ARG A 341 3.63 14.15 -4.99
CA ARG A 341 3.44 13.00 -4.11
C ARG A 341 2.22 13.14 -3.20
N GLU A 342 2.01 14.33 -2.66
CA GLU A 342 0.91 14.62 -1.75
C GLU A 342 -0.45 14.47 -2.45
N ILE A 343 -0.62 15.09 -3.61
CA ILE A 343 -1.87 15.11 -4.36
C ILE A 343 -2.13 13.77 -5.08
N GLY A 344 -1.09 13.10 -5.58
CA GLY A 344 -1.16 11.76 -6.13
C GLY A 344 -1.53 10.71 -5.08
N MET A 345 -0.93 10.76 -3.89
CA MET A 345 -1.32 9.91 -2.76
C MET A 345 -2.74 10.24 -2.27
N SER A 346 -3.13 11.52 -2.26
CA SER A 346 -4.51 11.94 -1.92
C SER A 346 -5.53 11.35 -2.90
N TRP A 347 -5.22 11.35 -4.20
CA TRP A 347 -6.04 10.67 -5.21
C TRP A 347 -6.05 9.15 -5.06
N ALA A 348 -4.91 8.52 -4.76
CA ALA A 348 -4.80 7.08 -4.55
C ALA A 348 -5.66 6.61 -3.36
N VAL A 349 -5.54 7.29 -2.21
CA VAL A 349 -6.34 7.04 -1.00
C VAL A 349 -7.82 7.33 -1.24
N ALA A 350 -8.17 8.40 -1.97
CA ALA A 350 -9.56 8.68 -2.33
C ALA A 350 -10.15 7.61 -3.26
N THR A 351 -9.39 7.12 -4.24
CA THR A 351 -9.80 6.00 -5.12
C THR A 351 -10.05 4.73 -4.32
N ASN A 352 -9.14 4.38 -3.42
CA ASN A 352 -9.28 3.25 -2.48
C ASN A 352 -10.58 3.39 -1.64
N ASN A 353 -10.77 4.54 -1.01
CA ASN A 353 -11.91 4.80 -0.14
C ASN A 353 -13.25 4.96 -0.88
N PHE A 354 -13.22 5.39 -2.15
CA PHE A 354 -14.38 5.37 -3.04
C PHE A 354 -14.87 3.93 -3.25
N TRP A 355 -13.98 3.02 -3.63
CA TRP A 355 -14.35 1.63 -3.85
C TRP A 355 -14.71 0.90 -2.56
N ALA A 356 -14.02 1.16 -1.45
CA ALA A 356 -14.45 0.71 -0.12
C ALA A 356 -15.90 1.14 0.22
N SER A 357 -16.29 2.35 -0.19
CA SER A 357 -17.64 2.87 -0.01
C SER A 357 -18.67 2.18 -0.92
N VAL A 358 -18.35 1.98 -2.20
CA VAL A 358 -19.20 1.24 -3.14
C VAL A 358 -19.47 -0.17 -2.60
N LEU A 359 -18.42 -0.91 -2.22
CA LEU A 359 -18.52 -2.23 -1.62
C LEU A 359 -19.40 -2.25 -0.36
N SER A 360 -19.21 -1.26 0.53
CA SER A 360 -19.99 -1.13 1.77
C SER A 360 -21.49 -0.90 1.53
N LEU A 361 -21.88 -0.45 0.33
CA LEU A 361 -23.27 -0.18 -0.04
C LEU A 361 -23.88 -1.30 -0.91
N THR A 362 -23.10 -1.91 -1.81
CA THR A 362 -23.59 -2.97 -2.71
C THR A 362 -23.61 -4.35 -2.04
N LEU A 363 -22.67 -4.64 -1.15
CA LEU A 363 -22.48 -5.99 -0.60
C LEU A 363 -23.72 -6.59 0.09
N PRO A 364 -24.54 -5.87 0.88
CA PRO A 364 -25.78 -6.43 1.44
C PRO A 364 -26.74 -6.91 0.35
N SER A 365 -26.89 -6.13 -0.73
CA SER A 365 -27.74 -6.49 -1.88
C SER A 365 -27.15 -7.65 -2.68
N MET A 366 -25.82 -7.71 -2.83
CA MET A 366 -25.15 -8.84 -3.47
C MET A 366 -25.30 -10.13 -2.66
N LEU A 367 -25.18 -10.08 -1.33
CA LEU A 367 -25.41 -11.22 -0.44
C LEU A 367 -26.86 -11.71 -0.50
N ALA A 368 -27.84 -10.81 -0.62
CA ALA A 368 -29.24 -11.16 -0.78
C ALA A 368 -29.54 -11.81 -2.14
N ALA A 369 -28.99 -11.28 -3.24
CA ALA A 369 -29.29 -11.73 -4.60
C ALA A 369 -28.45 -12.96 -5.04
N MET A 370 -27.14 -12.95 -4.76
CA MET A 370 -26.18 -13.93 -5.25
C MET A 370 -25.82 -15.01 -4.22
N LYS A 371 -26.21 -14.82 -2.95
CA LYS A 371 -25.83 -15.65 -1.78
C LYS A 371 -24.30 -15.64 -1.53
N PRO A 372 -23.79 -16.13 -0.37
CA PRO A 372 -22.36 -16.11 -0.07
C PRO A 372 -21.48 -16.76 -1.16
N GLN A 373 -21.91 -17.89 -1.73
CA GLN A 373 -21.18 -18.57 -2.81
C GLN A 373 -21.03 -17.72 -4.07
N GLY A 374 -22.08 -17.01 -4.50
CA GLY A 374 -22.04 -16.17 -5.70
C GLY A 374 -21.23 -14.88 -5.46
N VAL A 375 -21.29 -14.34 -4.25
CA VAL A 375 -20.41 -13.24 -3.82
C VAL A 375 -18.94 -13.67 -3.88
N PHE A 376 -18.54 -14.75 -3.20
CA PHE A 376 -17.15 -15.20 -3.20
C PHE A 376 -16.65 -15.55 -4.61
N GLY A 377 -17.46 -16.19 -5.46
CA GLY A 377 -17.12 -16.45 -6.85
C GLY A 377 -16.92 -15.17 -7.70
N PHE A 378 -17.73 -14.13 -7.48
CA PHE A 378 -17.58 -12.84 -8.16
C PHE A 378 -16.26 -12.15 -7.80
N TYR A 379 -15.93 -12.07 -6.51
CA TYR A 379 -14.67 -11.45 -6.06
C TYR A 379 -13.44 -12.31 -6.40
N ALA A 380 -13.56 -13.64 -6.50
CA ALA A 380 -12.53 -14.47 -7.10
C ALA A 380 -12.29 -14.07 -8.57
N GLY A 381 -13.36 -13.92 -9.37
CA GLY A 381 -13.27 -13.40 -10.74
C GLY A 381 -12.55 -12.05 -10.83
N LEU A 382 -12.82 -11.13 -9.91
CA LEU A 382 -12.14 -9.83 -9.85
C LEU A 382 -10.65 -9.94 -9.49
N ASN A 383 -10.23 -10.89 -8.64
CA ASN A 383 -8.81 -11.15 -8.39
C ASN A 383 -8.05 -11.57 -9.66
N LEU A 384 -8.68 -12.34 -10.55
CA LEU A 384 -8.07 -12.73 -11.83
C LEU A 384 -7.97 -11.53 -12.81
N VAL A 385 -8.96 -10.64 -12.81
CA VAL A 385 -8.91 -9.38 -13.57
C VAL A 385 -7.81 -8.45 -13.03
N ALA A 386 -7.72 -8.29 -11.71
CA ALA A 386 -6.68 -7.50 -11.06
C ALA A 386 -5.27 -8.03 -11.38
N PHE A 387 -5.06 -9.36 -11.33
CA PHE A 387 -3.82 -10.00 -11.77
C PHE A 387 -3.45 -9.63 -13.22
N ALA A 388 -4.40 -9.72 -14.16
CA ALA A 388 -4.15 -9.39 -15.56
C ALA A 388 -3.82 -7.89 -15.79
N LEU A 389 -4.48 -6.99 -15.05
CA LEU A 389 -4.20 -5.55 -15.08
C LEU A 389 -2.82 -5.23 -14.50
N ILE A 390 -2.47 -5.82 -13.36
CA ILE A 390 -1.17 -5.66 -12.70
C ILE A 390 -0.04 -6.22 -13.57
N PHE A 391 -0.23 -7.40 -14.17
CA PHE A 391 0.73 -7.97 -15.10
C PHE A 391 0.99 -7.03 -16.29
N SER A 392 -0.07 -6.48 -16.89
CA SER A 392 0.02 -5.62 -18.07
C SER A 392 0.61 -4.23 -17.79
N PHE A 393 0.20 -3.60 -16.68
CA PHE A 393 0.29 -2.15 -16.50
C PHE A 393 1.08 -1.70 -15.27
N LEU A 394 1.48 -2.61 -14.38
CA LEU A 394 2.32 -2.28 -13.23
C LEU A 394 3.82 -2.48 -13.58
N PRO A 395 4.64 -1.43 -13.65
CA PRO A 395 6.09 -1.57 -13.58
C PRO A 395 6.55 -1.91 -12.15
N GLU A 396 7.82 -2.30 -11.98
CA GLU A 396 8.43 -2.56 -10.67
C GLU A 396 9.08 -1.28 -10.10
N THR A 397 9.04 -1.10 -8.78
CA THR A 397 9.64 0.05 -8.06
C THR A 397 10.75 -0.34 -7.07
N LYS A 398 11.02 -1.65 -6.91
CA LYS A 398 12.03 -2.21 -6.00
C LYS A 398 13.37 -1.48 -6.11
N GLN A 399 13.83 -0.93 -4.98
CA GLN A 399 15.16 -0.33 -4.76
C GLN A 399 15.56 0.85 -5.68
N ARG A 400 14.77 1.19 -6.70
CA ARG A 400 15.02 2.32 -7.60
C ARG A 400 14.89 3.67 -6.89
N THR A 401 15.77 4.59 -7.26
CA THR A 401 15.75 6.02 -6.93
C THR A 401 14.52 6.72 -7.54
N LEU A 402 14.28 7.97 -7.16
CA LEU A 402 13.17 8.73 -7.75
C LEU A 402 13.46 9.11 -9.22
N GLU A 403 14.73 9.33 -9.57
CA GLU A 403 15.18 9.59 -10.94
C GLU A 403 15.02 8.37 -11.85
N GLU A 404 15.41 7.17 -11.41
CA GLU A 404 15.17 5.92 -12.15
C GLU A 404 13.67 5.64 -12.33
N LEU A 405 12.85 5.95 -11.32
CA LEU A 405 11.39 5.83 -11.44
C LEU A 405 10.82 6.81 -12.49
N ASP A 406 11.38 8.00 -12.64
CA ASP A 406 11.00 8.92 -13.72
C ASP A 406 11.28 8.31 -15.10
N TYR A 407 12.40 7.61 -15.29
CA TYR A 407 12.68 6.85 -16.52
C TYR A 407 11.71 5.67 -16.71
N VAL A 408 11.43 4.90 -15.65
CA VAL A 408 10.47 3.79 -15.66
C VAL A 408 9.07 4.24 -16.09
N PHE A 409 8.60 5.37 -15.55
CA PHE A 409 7.32 6.00 -15.90
C PHE A 409 7.40 6.92 -17.14
N ALA A 410 8.56 7.04 -17.80
CA ALA A 410 8.70 7.68 -19.11
C ALA A 410 8.30 6.75 -20.27
N VAL A 411 8.42 5.42 -20.10
CA VAL A 411 8.10 4.41 -21.13
C VAL A 411 6.58 4.30 -21.36
N PRO A 412 6.06 4.25 -22.61
CA PRO A 412 4.62 4.15 -22.87
C PRO A 412 3.99 2.86 -22.34
N THR A 413 2.80 2.96 -21.73
CA THR A 413 2.05 1.82 -21.16
C THR A 413 1.80 0.70 -22.18
N ARG A 414 1.58 1.05 -23.46
CA ARG A 414 1.44 0.07 -24.56
C ARG A 414 2.74 -0.68 -24.85
N THR A 415 3.89 -0.01 -24.74
CA THR A 415 5.22 -0.63 -24.92
C THR A 415 5.52 -1.58 -23.77
N HIS A 416 5.25 -1.17 -22.52
CA HIS A 416 5.34 -2.04 -21.35
C HIS A 416 4.45 -3.28 -21.51
N ALA A 417 3.14 -3.11 -21.72
CA ALA A 417 2.21 -4.23 -21.86
C ALA A 417 2.59 -5.17 -23.02
N LYS A 418 3.02 -4.63 -24.18
CA LYS A 418 3.52 -5.46 -25.29
C LYS A 418 4.73 -6.28 -24.85
N PHE A 419 5.74 -5.65 -24.25
CA PHE A 419 6.94 -6.34 -23.75
C PHE A 419 6.61 -7.47 -22.77
N GLN A 420 5.69 -7.21 -21.82
CA GLN A 420 5.23 -8.21 -20.85
C GLN A 420 4.65 -9.44 -21.53
N TYR A 421 3.77 -9.27 -22.51
CA TYR A 421 3.19 -10.40 -23.25
C TYR A 421 4.13 -11.05 -24.27
N THR A 422 5.03 -10.30 -24.92
CA THR A 422 5.88 -10.85 -26.01
C THR A 422 7.25 -11.35 -25.57
N GLN A 423 7.77 -10.92 -24.41
CA GLN A 423 9.11 -11.29 -23.94
C GLN A 423 9.09 -11.89 -22.53
N GLN A 424 8.53 -11.18 -21.53
CA GLN A 424 8.62 -11.63 -20.14
C GLN A 424 7.70 -12.85 -19.84
N LEU A 425 6.50 -12.94 -20.44
CA LEU A 425 5.63 -14.11 -20.30
C LEU A 425 6.21 -15.38 -20.95
N PRO A 426 6.70 -15.37 -22.22
CA PRO A 426 7.36 -16.55 -22.80
C PRO A 426 8.62 -16.97 -22.04
N TRP A 427 9.43 -16.02 -21.57
CA TRP A 427 10.60 -16.31 -20.74
C TRP A 427 10.21 -16.97 -19.42
N TRP A 428 9.20 -16.46 -18.72
CA TRP A 428 8.73 -17.03 -17.46
C TRP A 428 8.22 -18.48 -17.64
N ILE A 429 7.47 -18.73 -18.73
CA ILE A 429 7.04 -20.09 -19.10
C ILE A 429 8.26 -21.00 -19.36
N ARG A 430 9.27 -20.54 -20.09
CA ARG A 430 10.48 -21.33 -20.36
C ARG A 430 11.30 -21.62 -19.10
N ARG A 431 11.46 -20.62 -18.22
CA ARG A 431 12.29 -20.71 -17.02
C ARG A 431 11.64 -21.53 -15.91
N TYR A 432 10.35 -21.31 -15.62
CA TYR A 432 9.66 -21.94 -14.50
C TYR A 432 8.84 -23.18 -14.88
N ILE A 433 8.11 -23.16 -16.02
CA ILE A 433 7.31 -24.32 -16.46
C ILE A 433 8.17 -25.32 -17.22
N LEU A 434 8.97 -24.88 -18.20
CA LEU A 434 9.87 -25.73 -18.99
C LEU A 434 11.26 -25.93 -18.34
N ARG A 435 11.47 -25.40 -17.13
CA ARG A 435 12.67 -25.57 -16.28
C ARG A 435 14.01 -25.29 -16.99
N ARG A 436 14.11 -24.21 -17.78
CA ARG A 436 15.35 -23.75 -18.42
C ARG A 436 16.02 -22.63 -17.60
N PRO A 437 17.03 -22.90 -16.77
CA PRO A 437 17.58 -21.90 -15.84
C PRO A 437 18.47 -20.82 -16.50
N ASN A 438 19.04 -21.11 -17.68
CA ASN A 438 20.11 -20.29 -18.27
C ASN A 438 19.63 -19.23 -19.29
N GLU A 439 18.32 -19.01 -19.48
CA GLU A 439 17.84 -17.89 -20.31
C GLU A 439 17.90 -16.58 -19.47
N PRO A 440 18.67 -15.54 -19.87
CA PRO A 440 18.80 -14.28 -19.13
C PRO A 440 17.45 -13.55 -19.04
N GLU A 441 17.22 -12.78 -17.97
CA GLU A 441 15.96 -12.07 -17.78
C GLU A 441 15.82 -10.90 -18.78
N PRO A 442 14.72 -10.81 -19.54
CA PRO A 442 14.51 -9.69 -20.45
C PRO A 442 14.21 -8.41 -19.65
N ASN A 443 15.20 -7.53 -19.54
CA ASN A 443 15.06 -6.20 -18.96
C ASN A 443 14.54 -5.19 -20.00
N LEU A 444 13.40 -4.56 -19.72
CA LEU A 444 12.84 -3.46 -20.53
C LEU A 444 13.54 -2.12 -20.28
N TYR A 445 14.13 -1.96 -19.10
CA TYR A 445 14.79 -0.75 -18.64
C TYR A 445 16.28 -1.04 -18.52
N LYS A 446 17.11 -0.27 -19.23
CA LYS A 446 18.56 -0.21 -19.02
C LYS A 446 18.87 1.12 -18.35
N PHE A 447 19.59 1.08 -17.24
CA PHE A 447 20.01 2.27 -16.49
C PHE A 447 21.51 2.53 -16.71
N GLU A 448 21.96 3.77 -16.55
CA GLU A 448 23.34 4.13 -16.91
C GLU A 448 24.38 3.33 -16.11
N ASP A 449 24.16 3.07 -14.81
CA ASP A 449 25.04 2.22 -13.99
C ASP A 449 25.13 0.77 -14.52
N GLU A 450 24.03 0.19 -15.01
CA GLU A 450 24.00 -1.15 -15.61
C GLU A 450 24.73 -1.17 -16.96
N VAL A 451 24.64 -0.07 -17.72
CA VAL A 451 25.38 0.12 -18.97
C VAL A 451 26.88 0.32 -18.72
N TRP A 452 27.28 0.99 -17.64
CA TRP A 452 28.69 1.07 -17.24
C TRP A 452 29.25 -0.30 -16.88
N VAL A 453 28.51 -1.13 -16.14
CA VAL A 453 28.93 -2.51 -15.80
C VAL A 453 29.00 -3.40 -17.04
N GLU A 454 27.98 -3.39 -17.92
CA GLU A 454 28.06 -4.12 -19.21
C GLU A 454 29.30 -3.67 -20.03
N ASN A 455 29.61 -2.37 -20.05
CA ASN A 455 30.80 -1.84 -20.74
C ASN A 455 32.13 -2.22 -20.07
N GLU A 456 32.18 -2.44 -18.75
CA GLU A 456 33.39 -2.95 -18.08
C GLU A 456 33.55 -4.47 -18.22
N GLU A 457 32.45 -5.23 -18.25
CA GLU A 457 32.46 -6.67 -18.55
C GLU A 457 32.86 -6.93 -20.02
N GLU A 458 32.32 -6.19 -20.99
CA GLU A 458 32.77 -6.28 -22.40
C GLU A 458 34.24 -5.87 -22.56
N LYS A 459 34.71 -4.81 -21.87
CA LYS A 459 36.13 -4.41 -21.89
C LYS A 459 37.04 -5.46 -21.26
N THR A 460 36.67 -6.05 -20.13
CA THR A 460 37.51 -7.07 -19.47
C THR A 460 37.54 -8.38 -20.28
N GLN A 461 36.44 -8.77 -20.93
CA GLN A 461 36.45 -9.88 -21.90
C GLN A 461 37.31 -9.55 -23.13
N GLY A 462 37.23 -8.33 -23.67
CA GLY A 462 38.07 -7.87 -24.78
C GLY A 462 39.56 -7.77 -24.44
N ILE A 463 39.92 -7.46 -23.19
CA ILE A 463 41.31 -7.45 -22.72
C ILE A 463 41.82 -8.90 -22.53
N SER A 464 40.97 -9.80 -22.01
CA SER A 464 41.35 -11.21 -21.73
C SER A 464 41.78 -12.02 -22.97
N THR A 465 41.47 -11.53 -24.18
CA THR A 465 41.79 -12.19 -25.46
C THR A 465 43.04 -11.62 -26.15
N SER A 466 43.85 -10.81 -25.45
CA SER A 466 45.02 -10.11 -26.02
C SER A 466 46.36 -10.29 -25.28
N ILE A 467 46.41 -11.14 -24.24
CA ILE A 467 47.63 -11.46 -23.48
C ILE A 467 47.87 -12.97 -23.54
N ASP A 468 48.35 -13.44 -24.70
CA ASP A 468 48.79 -14.84 -24.85
C ASP A 468 50.29 -14.96 -24.49
N VAL A 469 50.68 -16.09 -23.89
CA VAL A 469 51.88 -16.15 -23.04
C VAL A 469 53.15 -16.53 -23.82
N GLY A 470 54.11 -15.61 -23.86
CA GLY A 470 55.50 -15.94 -24.20
C GLY A 470 56.09 -16.88 -23.14
N HIS A 471 56.36 -18.13 -23.51
CA HIS A 471 56.77 -19.18 -22.57
C HIS A 471 58.26 -19.48 -22.70
N ASP A 472 59.07 -18.90 -21.80
CA ASP A 472 60.49 -19.25 -21.67
C ASP A 472 60.67 -20.71 -21.25
N LYS A 473 61.58 -21.43 -21.92
CA LYS A 473 62.25 -22.58 -21.29
C LYS A 473 63.56 -23.05 -21.94
N GLU A 474 64.46 -23.38 -21.03
CA GLU A 474 65.64 -24.26 -21.16
C GLU A 474 66.90 -23.73 -21.87
N ILE A 475 68.00 -24.40 -21.55
CA ILE A 475 69.37 -23.88 -21.51
C ILE A 475 70.32 -24.90 -22.13
N VAL A 476 71.14 -24.44 -23.09
CA VAL A 476 72.48 -24.88 -23.54
C VAL A 476 72.64 -24.48 -25.02
#